data_AF-A0A5C6QFB2-F1
#
_entry.id   AF-A0A5C6QFB2-F1
#
_cell.length_a   1.000
_cell.length_b   1.000
_cell.length_c   1.000
_cell.angle_alpha   90.00
_cell.angle_beta   90.00
_cell.angle_gamma   90.00
#
_symmetry.space_group_name_H-M   'P 1'
#
loop_
_entity.id
_entity.type
_entity.pdbx_description
1 polymer ?
#
loop_
_entity_poly.entity_id
_entity_poly.type
_entity_poly.pdbx_seq_one_letter_code
_entity_poly.pdbx_strand_id
1 'polypeptide(L)'
;MVNISPEVSLSITQNNVAVSSVDISGGLVTISANATDENADDILSYVWLISGTIPSPIIDGGLVSFDPSSMAGGNSYQVDLTVTDNGNPRLSVSNTIKFSVNNMPLDAGDDDERGKSSGGLFSYLLLLMLIVFRQKYLKQNMFN
;
A
#
# COMPACT_ATOMS: atom_id res chain seq x y z
N MET A 1 -23.70 -9.37 23.04
CA MET A 1 -22.51 -8.50 23.10
C MET A 1 -22.77 -7.29 22.22
N VAL A 2 -22.07 -6.18 22.44
CA VAL A 2 -22.14 -5.01 21.54
C VAL A 2 -21.28 -5.31 20.32
N ASN A 3 -21.77 -4.97 19.12
CA ASN A 3 -20.99 -5.08 17.90
C ASN A 3 -19.90 -3.99 17.83
N ILE A 4 -18.72 -4.35 17.34
CA ILE A 4 -17.54 -3.51 17.18
C ILE A 4 -17.19 -3.48 15.70
N SER A 5 -16.78 -2.32 15.17
CA SER A 5 -16.42 -2.23 13.75
C SER A 5 -15.10 -2.95 13.46
N PRO A 6 -14.92 -3.48 12.24
CA PRO A 6 -13.65 -4.08 11.84
C PRO A 6 -12.48 -3.09 11.87
N GLU A 7 -11.27 -3.63 11.97
CA GLU A 7 -10.01 -2.92 11.69
C GLU A 7 -9.42 -3.42 10.37
N VAL A 8 -8.72 -2.54 9.63
CA VAL A 8 -8.06 -2.94 8.37
C VAL A 8 -6.76 -2.19 8.10
N SER A 9 -5.75 -2.93 7.64
CA SER A 9 -4.51 -2.40 7.08
C SER A 9 -4.33 -2.84 5.62
N LEU A 10 -3.77 -1.96 4.80
CA LEU A 10 -3.49 -2.22 3.39
C LEU A 10 -1.99 -2.31 3.14
N SER A 11 -1.59 -3.19 2.24
CA SER A 11 -0.21 -3.32 1.76
C SER A 11 -0.18 -3.56 0.26
N ILE A 12 0.95 -3.28 -0.37
CA ILE A 12 1.18 -3.54 -1.79
C ILE A 12 2.47 -4.32 -1.96
N THR A 13 2.40 -5.36 -2.78
CA THR A 13 3.57 -6.13 -3.23
C THR A 13 3.64 -6.11 -4.75
N GLN A 14 4.85 -6.19 -5.28
CA GLN A 14 5.12 -6.39 -6.69
C GLN A 14 6.11 -7.54 -6.84
N ASN A 15 5.73 -8.55 -7.62
CA ASN A 15 6.48 -9.81 -7.71
C ASN A 15 6.84 -10.38 -6.31
N ASN A 16 5.85 -10.36 -5.41
CA ASN A 16 5.94 -10.78 -4.01
C ASN A 16 6.88 -9.96 -3.10
N VAL A 17 7.41 -8.82 -3.56
CA VAL A 17 8.23 -7.90 -2.76
C VAL A 17 7.39 -6.70 -2.35
N ALA A 18 7.42 -6.31 -1.06
CA ALA A 18 6.73 -5.11 -0.59
C ALA A 18 7.33 -3.84 -1.23
N VAL A 19 6.48 -2.97 -1.77
CA VAL A 19 6.91 -1.75 -2.47
C VAL A 19 6.16 -0.52 -1.96
N SER A 20 6.74 0.67 -2.16
CA SER A 20 6.05 1.96 -2.00
C SER A 20 5.72 2.62 -3.34
N SER A 21 6.23 2.07 -4.44
CA SER A 21 5.99 2.47 -5.82
C SER A 21 6.01 1.24 -6.72
N VAL A 22 5.13 1.23 -7.71
CA VAL A 22 5.02 0.15 -8.69
C VAL A 22 5.88 0.49 -9.90
N ASP A 23 6.65 -0.46 -10.42
CA ASP A 23 7.31 -0.35 -11.71
C ASP A 23 6.43 -0.97 -12.80
N ILE A 24 6.24 -0.32 -13.95
CA ILE A 24 5.47 -0.91 -15.06
C ILE A 24 6.07 -2.23 -15.57
N SER A 25 7.37 -2.43 -15.37
CA SER A 25 8.11 -3.63 -15.79
C SER A 25 8.38 -4.61 -14.64
N GLY A 26 7.98 -4.26 -13.41
CA GLY A 26 8.30 -5.04 -12.19
C GLY A 26 7.48 -6.31 -12.00
N GLY A 27 6.57 -6.63 -12.92
CA GLY A 27 5.68 -7.79 -12.84
C GLY A 27 4.39 -7.53 -12.05
N LEU A 28 3.71 -8.62 -11.70
CA LEU A 28 2.37 -8.60 -11.10
C LEU A 28 2.36 -7.82 -9.78
N VAL A 29 1.38 -6.91 -9.66
CA VAL A 29 1.10 -6.18 -8.43
C VAL A 29 -0.03 -6.85 -7.67
N THR A 30 0.08 -6.90 -6.34
CA THR A 30 -0.98 -7.36 -5.45
C THR A 30 -1.14 -6.39 -4.28
N ILE A 31 -2.33 -5.81 -4.17
CA ILE A 31 -2.79 -5.06 -2.99
C ILE A 31 -3.50 -6.05 -2.07
N SER A 32 -3.12 -6.07 -0.80
CA SER A 32 -3.69 -6.97 0.21
C SER A 32 -4.29 -6.18 1.37
N ALA A 33 -5.48 -6.59 1.79
CA ALA A 33 -6.14 -6.14 2.99
C ALA A 33 -5.99 -7.18 4.11
N ASN A 34 -5.38 -6.76 5.21
CA ASN A 34 -5.43 -7.52 6.46
C ASN A 34 -6.50 -6.88 7.34
N ALA A 35 -7.68 -7.50 7.39
CA ALA A 35 -8.82 -7.04 8.15
C ALA A 35 -9.17 -8.03 9.27
N THR A 36 -9.55 -7.49 10.43
CA THR A 36 -9.88 -8.26 11.63
C THR A 36 -11.08 -7.66 12.32
N ASP A 37 -11.81 -8.47 13.07
CA ASP A 37 -12.90 -8.03 13.94
C ASP A 37 -12.71 -8.60 15.35
N GLU A 38 -13.03 -7.81 16.37
CA GLU A 38 -12.98 -8.27 17.77
C GLU A 38 -14.15 -9.21 18.10
N ASN A 39 -15.25 -9.11 17.36
CA ASN A 39 -16.35 -10.07 17.41
C ASN A 39 -16.00 -11.29 16.56
N ALA A 40 -15.43 -12.32 17.21
CA ALA A 40 -14.84 -13.49 16.53
C ALA A 40 -15.81 -14.30 15.63
N ASP A 41 -17.12 -14.17 15.81
CA ASP A 41 -18.14 -14.85 15.00
C ASP A 41 -18.59 -14.01 13.79
N ASP A 42 -18.13 -12.77 13.69
CA ASP A 42 -18.51 -11.87 12.61
C ASP A 42 -17.78 -12.24 11.30
N ILE A 43 -18.50 -12.10 10.20
CA ILE A 43 -18.00 -12.35 8.85
C ILE A 43 -17.77 -11.00 8.15
N LEU A 44 -16.57 -10.83 7.62
CA LEU A 44 -16.17 -9.62 6.92
C LEU A 44 -16.48 -9.69 5.42
N SER A 45 -17.02 -8.60 4.89
CA SER A 45 -17.28 -8.39 3.46
C SER A 45 -16.45 -7.23 2.94
N TYR A 46 -15.94 -7.33 1.69
CA TYR A 46 -14.97 -6.41 1.11
C TYR A 46 -15.56 -5.77 -0.15
N VAL A 47 -15.51 -4.44 -0.22
CA VAL A 47 -15.88 -3.67 -1.41
C VAL A 47 -14.71 -2.78 -1.81
N TRP A 48 -14.14 -3.05 -2.97
CA TRP A 48 -13.05 -2.27 -3.54
C TRP A 48 -13.58 -1.25 -4.54
N LEU A 49 -13.14 -0.01 -4.42
CA LEU A 49 -13.33 1.04 -5.41
C LEU A 49 -11.96 1.42 -6.00
N ILE A 50 -11.76 1.04 -7.25
CA ILE A 50 -10.52 1.28 -7.97
C ILE A 50 -10.72 2.51 -8.85
N SER A 51 -9.95 3.57 -8.57
CA SER A 51 -10.01 4.81 -9.34
C SER A 51 -8.95 4.84 -10.45
N GLY A 52 -9.33 5.35 -11.63
CA GLY A 52 -8.41 5.56 -12.76
C GLY A 52 -8.25 4.34 -13.68
N THR A 53 -7.17 4.34 -14.46
CA THR A 53 -6.86 3.34 -15.49
C THR A 53 -5.97 2.22 -14.95
N ILE A 54 -6.39 1.54 -13.88
CA ILE A 54 -5.79 0.24 -13.52
C ILE A 54 -6.36 -0.81 -14.50
N PRO A 55 -5.52 -1.48 -15.30
CA PRO A 55 -5.99 -2.40 -16.34
C PRO A 55 -6.46 -3.72 -15.72
N SER A 56 -7.71 -4.10 -16.03
CA SER A 56 -8.29 -5.42 -15.75
C SER A 56 -7.96 -6.01 -14.37
N PRO A 57 -8.21 -5.27 -13.26
CA PRO A 57 -7.90 -5.78 -11.93
C PRO A 57 -8.74 -7.02 -11.62
N ILE A 58 -8.11 -8.02 -11.05
CA ILE A 58 -8.76 -9.20 -10.47
C ILE A 58 -8.96 -8.94 -8.98
N ILE A 59 -10.18 -9.14 -8.50
CA ILE A 59 -10.55 -8.94 -7.10
C ILE A 59 -10.95 -10.29 -6.51
N ASP A 60 -10.36 -10.66 -5.38
CA ASP A 60 -10.68 -11.87 -4.63
C ASP A 60 -10.67 -11.56 -3.12
N GLY A 61 -11.86 -11.26 -2.57
CA GLY A 61 -12.01 -10.87 -1.16
C GLY A 61 -11.11 -9.69 -0.78
N GLY A 62 -10.15 -9.95 0.10
CA GLY A 62 -9.17 -8.98 0.57
C GLY A 62 -8.01 -8.70 -0.39
N LEU A 63 -8.02 -9.24 -1.62
CA LEU A 63 -6.94 -9.10 -2.59
C LEU A 63 -7.39 -8.37 -3.85
N VAL A 64 -6.52 -7.51 -4.38
CA VAL A 64 -6.61 -6.94 -5.73
C VAL A 64 -5.29 -7.20 -6.44
N SER A 65 -5.32 -7.81 -7.62
CA SER A 65 -4.13 -8.05 -8.44
C SER A 65 -4.28 -7.51 -9.86
N PHE A 66 -3.20 -6.96 -10.41
CA PHE A 66 -3.18 -6.40 -11.77
C PHE A 66 -1.76 -6.38 -12.36
N ASP A 67 -1.67 -6.39 -13.69
CA ASP A 67 -0.43 -6.16 -14.42
C ASP A 67 -0.25 -4.64 -14.68
N PRO A 68 0.81 -4.00 -14.16
CA PRO A 68 1.03 -2.57 -14.35
C PRO A 68 1.63 -2.18 -15.72
N SER A 69 1.90 -3.13 -16.62
CA SER A 69 2.64 -2.91 -17.86
C SER A 69 2.05 -1.86 -18.80
N SER A 70 0.73 -1.66 -18.77
CA SER A 70 0.05 -0.63 -19.57
C SER A 70 -0.29 0.65 -18.81
N MET A 71 0.18 0.79 -17.57
CA MET A 71 -0.06 1.98 -16.75
C MET A 71 0.88 3.13 -17.16
N ALA A 72 0.47 4.35 -16.88
CA ALA A 72 1.27 5.53 -17.19
C ALA A 72 2.26 5.81 -16.05
N GLY A 73 3.55 5.61 -16.31
CA GLY A 73 4.62 6.01 -15.38
C GLY A 73 4.62 7.52 -15.08
N GLY A 74 5.04 7.87 -13.87
CA GLY A 74 5.02 9.23 -13.33
C GLY A 74 3.69 9.63 -12.67
N ASN A 75 2.64 8.81 -12.78
CA ASN A 75 1.33 9.10 -12.21
C ASN A 75 1.11 8.43 -10.85
N SER A 76 0.19 8.99 -10.07
CA SER A 76 -0.31 8.42 -8.82
C SER A 76 -1.68 7.78 -9.01
N TYR A 77 -1.87 6.64 -8.36
CA TYR A 77 -3.09 5.85 -8.40
C TYR A 77 -3.63 5.65 -6.99
N GLN A 78 -4.95 5.46 -6.88
CA GLN A 78 -5.66 5.30 -5.63
C GLN A 78 -6.60 4.11 -5.71
N VAL A 79 -6.60 3.29 -4.66
CA VAL A 79 -7.55 2.21 -4.45
C VAL A 79 -8.14 2.36 -3.06
N ASP A 80 -9.46 2.36 -2.98
CA ASP A 80 -10.22 2.46 -1.74
C ASP A 80 -10.84 1.11 -1.42
N LEU A 81 -10.83 0.74 -0.14
CA LEU A 81 -11.48 -0.44 0.41
C LEU A 81 -12.48 -0.03 1.47
N THR A 82 -13.65 -0.65 1.45
CA THR A 82 -14.58 -0.69 2.58
C THR A 82 -14.75 -2.13 3.04
N VAL A 83 -14.54 -2.37 4.33
CA VAL A 83 -14.81 -3.65 5.00
C VAL A 83 -16.03 -3.48 5.90
N THR A 84 -16.98 -4.41 5.83
CA THR A 84 -18.22 -4.39 6.61
C THR A 84 -18.43 -5.72 7.31
N ASP A 85 -18.73 -5.69 8.61
CA ASP A 85 -19.12 -6.86 9.40
C ASP A 85 -20.58 -7.28 9.12
N ASN A 86 -21.00 -8.41 9.68
CA ASN A 86 -22.39 -8.87 9.65
C ASN A 86 -23.09 -8.75 11.02
N GLY A 87 -22.52 -7.99 11.95
CA GLY A 87 -23.08 -7.72 13.27
C GLY A 87 -24.38 -6.91 13.23
N ASN A 88 -24.97 -6.68 14.40
CA ASN A 88 -26.23 -5.93 14.55
C ASN A 88 -26.07 -4.79 15.57
N PRO A 89 -26.07 -3.51 15.13
CA PRO A 89 -26.10 -3.06 13.74
C PRO A 89 -24.79 -3.41 13.00
N ARG A 90 -24.84 -3.51 11.67
CA ARG A 90 -23.63 -3.67 10.85
C ARG A 90 -22.76 -2.43 10.95
N LEU A 91 -21.45 -2.62 11.10
CA LEU A 91 -20.48 -1.54 11.10
C LEU A 91 -19.45 -1.74 9.99
N SER A 92 -18.84 -0.63 9.56
CA SER A 92 -17.90 -0.60 8.44
C SER A 92 -16.69 0.26 8.76
N VAL A 93 -15.56 -0.08 8.14
CA VAL A 93 -14.35 0.73 8.11
C VAL A 93 -13.90 0.90 6.66
N SER A 94 -13.35 2.07 6.32
CA SER A 94 -12.75 2.32 5.02
C SER A 94 -11.27 2.66 5.16
N ASN A 95 -10.46 2.19 4.21
CA ASN A 95 -9.05 2.53 4.13
C ASN A 95 -8.65 2.73 2.67
N THR A 96 -7.64 3.57 2.45
CA THR A 96 -7.20 3.99 1.12
C THR A 96 -5.72 3.70 0.98
N ILE A 97 -5.33 3.09 -0.14
CA ILE A 97 -3.93 2.99 -0.54
C ILE A 97 -3.67 3.85 -1.77
N LYS A 98 -2.59 4.63 -1.70
CA LYS A 98 -2.07 5.44 -2.81
C LYS A 98 -0.68 4.94 -3.17
N PHE A 99 -0.40 4.82 -4.45
CA PHE A 99 0.92 4.43 -4.94
C PHE A 99 1.27 5.19 -6.22
N SER A 100 2.55 5.46 -6.41
CA SER A 100 3.06 5.97 -7.68
C SER A 100 3.43 4.82 -8.60
N VAL A 101 3.28 5.02 -9.90
CA VAL A 101 3.81 4.13 -10.92
C VAL A 101 5.03 4.79 -11.54
N ASN A 102 6.12 4.05 -11.64
CA ASN A 102 7.36 4.48 -12.25
C ASN A 102 7.56 3.74 -13.58
N ASN A 103 8.17 4.43 -14.54
CA ASN A 103 8.75 3.82 -15.71
C ASN A 103 10.26 3.98 -15.59
N MET A 104 10.91 3.08 -14.85
CA MET A 104 12.38 3.05 -14.88
C MET A 104 12.78 2.54 -16.26
N PRO A 105 13.64 3.26 -17.01
CA PRO A 105 14.26 2.68 -18.17
C PRO A 105 14.97 1.40 -17.72
N LEU A 106 14.77 0.30 -18.44
CA LEU A 106 15.74 -0.79 -18.41
C LEU A 106 17.09 -0.12 -18.69
N ASP A 107 18.02 -0.23 -17.75
CA ASP A 107 19.41 0.13 -18.01
C ASP A 107 19.90 -0.81 -19.12
N ALA A 108 19.69 -0.40 -20.36
CA ALA A 108 20.35 -0.98 -21.50
C ALA A 108 21.80 -0.57 -21.30
N GLY A 109 22.57 -1.47 -20.69
CA GLY A 109 23.96 -1.22 -20.34
C GLY A 109 24.68 -0.56 -21.51
N ASP A 110 24.93 0.73 -21.35
CA ASP A 110 25.83 1.48 -22.20
C ASP A 110 27.20 1.28 -21.56
N ASP A 111 27.91 0.29 -22.07
CA ASP A 111 29.31 0.05 -21.82
C ASP A 111 30.13 1.20 -22.41
N ASP A 112 30.14 2.36 -21.72
CA ASP A 112 31.15 3.38 -21.93
C ASP A 112 31.59 4.01 -20.60
N GLU A 113 32.80 3.63 -20.16
CA GLU A 113 33.56 4.32 -19.15
C GLU A 113 33.78 5.78 -19.56
N ARG A 114 33.28 6.74 -18.75
CA ARG A 114 34.01 7.95 -18.31
C ARG A 114 33.16 8.83 -17.39
N GLY A 115 33.57 8.89 -16.12
CA GLY A 115 33.69 10.16 -15.40
C GLY A 115 32.46 10.75 -14.69
N LYS A 116 32.47 10.53 -13.37
CA LYS A 116 32.08 11.47 -12.29
C LYS A 116 30.60 11.79 -12.04
N SER A 117 30.30 11.64 -10.74
CA SER A 117 29.38 12.44 -9.93
C SER A 117 27.91 11.99 -9.87
N SER A 118 27.54 11.35 -8.76
CA SER A 118 26.55 11.86 -7.78
C SER A 118 25.98 10.70 -6.96
N GLY A 119 26.80 10.15 -6.07
CA GLY A 119 26.39 9.07 -5.17
C GLY A 119 25.46 9.57 -4.07
N GLY A 120 24.16 9.52 -4.34
CA GLY A 120 23.16 9.07 -3.37
C GLY A 120 22.66 10.09 -2.36
N LEU A 121 21.52 10.71 -2.67
CA LEU A 121 20.58 11.28 -1.72
C LEU A 121 19.89 10.18 -0.88
N PHE A 122 20.66 9.28 -0.25
CA PHE A 122 20.15 8.31 0.73
C PHE A 122 20.02 8.90 2.14
N SER A 123 20.34 10.19 2.32
CA SER A 123 20.40 10.83 3.64
C SER A 123 19.06 11.34 4.20
N TYR A 124 17.97 11.38 3.43
CA TYR A 124 16.67 11.87 3.95
C TYR A 124 15.74 10.75 4.45
N LEU A 125 15.84 9.53 3.90
CA LEU A 125 15.03 8.41 4.38
C LEU A 125 15.49 7.90 5.75
N LEU A 126 16.79 7.96 6.04
CA LEU A 126 17.31 7.55 7.36
C LEU A 126 17.02 8.60 8.46
N LEU A 127 16.78 9.87 8.09
CA LEU A 127 16.49 10.94 9.06
C LEU A 127 15.00 10.97 9.47
N LEU A 128 14.09 10.55 8.59
CA LEU A 128 12.65 10.53 8.88
C LEU A 128 12.24 9.41 9.85
N MET A 129 12.95 8.27 9.82
CA MET A 129 12.73 7.19 10.79
C MET A 129 13.08 7.61 12.22
N LEU A 130 14.03 8.53 12.44
CA LEU A 130 14.35 9.02 13.79
C LEU A 130 13.29 9.99 14.36
N ILE A 131 12.53 10.68 13.50
CA ILE A 131 11.53 11.68 13.93
C ILE A 131 10.22 11.00 14.35
N VAL A 132 9.80 9.95 13.64
CA VAL A 132 8.55 9.23 13.96
C VAL A 132 8.66 8.44 15.28
N PHE A 133 9.83 7.86 15.58
CA PHE A 133 10.04 7.14 16.86
C PHE A 133 10.15 8.08 18.07
N ARG A 134 10.70 9.30 17.93
CA ARG A 134 10.79 10.27 19.04
C ARG A 134 9.42 10.73 19.53
N GLN A 135 8.43 10.89 18.65
CA GLN A 135 7.10 11.38 19.05
C GLN A 135 6.30 10.37 19.88
N LYS A 136 6.46 9.06 19.62
CA LYS A 136 5.77 8.01 20.39
C LYS A 136 6.32 7.88 21.83
N TYR A 137 7.62 8.09 22.05
CA TYR A 137 8.23 7.99 23.39
C TYR A 137 7.93 9.20 24.29
N LEU A 138 7.73 10.40 23.73
CA LEU A 138 7.42 11.60 24.54
C LEU A 138 5.98 11.62 25.08
N LYS A 139 5.04 10.84 24.50
CA LYS A 139 3.66 10.78 25.00
C LYS A 139 3.43 9.80 26.14
N GLN A 140 4.36 8.87 26.42
CA GLN A 140 4.21 7.91 27.52
C GLN A 140 4.92 8.34 28.82
N ASN A 141 5.73 9.41 28.80
CA ASN A 141 6.44 9.91 29.99
C ASN A 141 5.81 11.18 30.61
N MET A 142 4.59 11.55 30.22
CA MET A 142 3.89 12.72 30.79
C MET A 142 2.64 12.34 31.59
N PHE A 143 2.67 11.17 32.23
CA PHE A 143 1.80 10.83 33.36
C PHE A 143 2.56 9.92 34.32
N ASN A 144 3.44 10.53 35.11
CA ASN A 144 3.76 10.11 36.47
C ASN A 144 4.27 11.31 37.27
#